data_AF-A0A1N6XR87-F1
#
_entry.id   AF-A0A1N6XR87-F1
#
_cell.length_a   1.000
_cell.length_b   1.000
_cell.length_c   1.000
_cell.angle_alpha   90.00
_cell.angle_beta   90.00
_cell.angle_gamma   90.00
#
_symmetry.space_group_name_H-M   'P 1'
#
loop_
_entity.id
_entity.type
_entity.pdbx_description
1 polymer ?
#
loop_
_entity_poly.entity_id
_entity_poly.type
_entity_poly.pdbx_seq_one_letter_code
_entity_poly.pdbx_strand_id
1 'polypeptide(L)'
;MRRPLLATLAACGLIFAATPIAHADTLLVDRVKQEAGIPKPARGMSMQQVERTFGAPQSRMDPRGGQKRQWPTINRWVYPAYIVYFERSKVIDVVLTQATAMEVAPAPPIR
;
A
#
# COMPACT_ATOMS: atom_id res chain seq x y z
N MET A 1 26.93 -5.33 76.99
CA MET A 1 27.44 -6.26 75.96
C MET A 1 26.43 -6.32 74.83
N ARG A 2 26.91 -6.18 73.60
CA ARG A 2 26.19 -5.75 72.38
C ARG A 2 25.39 -6.88 71.75
N ARG A 3 24.09 -6.68 71.48
CA ARG A 3 23.36 -7.22 70.30
C ARG A 3 22.20 -6.26 69.94
N PRO A 4 22.14 -5.70 68.73
CA PRO A 4 21.21 -4.60 68.40
C PRO A 4 19.80 -5.11 68.07
N LEU A 5 18.81 -4.50 68.73
CA LEU A 5 17.42 -4.43 68.31
C LEU A 5 17.27 -3.28 67.30
N LEU A 6 16.47 -3.50 66.26
CA LEU A 6 15.87 -2.52 65.35
C LEU A 6 16.79 -1.93 64.26
N ALA A 7 16.67 -2.47 63.05
CA ALA A 7 16.89 -1.74 61.81
C ALA A 7 15.70 -2.00 60.87
N THR A 8 14.60 -1.31 61.15
CA THR A 8 13.52 -1.05 60.20
C THR A 8 14.08 -0.10 59.13
N LEU A 9 14.11 -0.47 57.85
CA LEU A 9 13.81 0.43 56.72
C LEU A 9 13.94 -0.29 55.36
N ALA A 10 12.86 -0.19 54.57
CA ALA A 10 12.85 0.06 53.13
C ALA A 10 13.50 -0.96 52.17
N ALA A 11 12.63 -1.71 51.47
CA ALA A 11 12.79 -1.93 50.02
C ALA A 11 11.45 -2.32 49.37
N CYS A 12 10.42 -1.50 49.56
CA CYS A 12 9.33 -1.42 48.60
C CYS A 12 9.87 -0.55 47.45
N GLY A 13 10.27 -1.17 46.34
CA GLY A 13 11.04 -0.48 45.30
C GLY A 13 10.88 -1.13 43.93
N LEU A 14 9.67 -1.04 43.39
CA LEU A 14 9.39 -0.76 41.97
C LEU A 14 10.40 -1.31 40.96
N ILE A 15 10.29 -2.60 40.62
CA ILE A 15 10.78 -3.09 39.33
C ILE A 15 9.65 -2.91 38.32
N PHE A 16 9.41 -1.66 37.90
CA PHE A 16 8.59 -1.34 36.72
C PHE A 16 9.54 -1.15 35.53
N ALA A 17 10.25 -2.22 35.16
CA ALA A 17 11.20 -2.19 34.06
C ALA A 17 10.47 -2.43 32.74
N ALA A 18 10.27 -1.32 32.03
CA ALA A 18 10.17 -1.20 30.57
C ALA A 18 9.27 -2.23 29.86
N THR A 19 7.96 -1.95 29.83
CA THR A 19 7.11 -2.46 28.74
C THR A 19 7.62 -1.87 27.43
N PRO A 20 8.03 -2.66 26.42
CA PRO A 20 8.33 -2.12 25.10
C PRO A 20 7.07 -1.43 24.57
N ILE A 21 7.19 -0.17 24.18
CA ILE A 21 6.14 0.53 23.45
C ILE A 21 6.05 -0.19 22.09
N ALA A 22 5.07 -1.07 21.97
CA ALA A 22 4.74 -1.69 20.69
C ALA A 22 4.19 -0.60 19.78
N HIS A 23 5.02 -0.12 18.84
CA HIS A 23 4.56 0.73 17.75
C HIS A 23 3.89 -0.19 16.71
N ALA A 24 2.56 -0.11 16.61
CA ALA A 24 1.82 -0.80 15.57
C ALA A 24 1.87 0.04 14.28
N ASP A 25 2.38 -0.54 13.20
CA ASP A 25 2.48 0.11 11.89
C ASP A 25 1.08 0.36 11.29
N THR A 26 0.71 1.63 11.08
CA THR A 26 -0.56 2.04 10.45
C THR A 26 -0.46 2.24 8.93
N LEU A 27 0.48 1.58 8.26
CA LEU A 27 0.78 1.82 6.84
C LEU A 27 -0.34 1.40 5.86
N LEU A 28 -1.22 0.49 6.24
CA LEU A 28 -2.26 -0.05 5.34
C LEU A 28 -3.58 0.75 5.37
N VAL A 29 -3.97 1.27 6.54
CA VAL A 29 -5.27 1.96 6.71
C VAL A 29 -5.23 3.37 6.15
N ASP A 30 -4.11 4.07 6.30
CA ASP A 30 -3.95 5.43 5.77
C ASP A 30 -3.89 5.44 4.23
N ARG A 31 -3.40 4.35 3.61
CA ARG A 31 -3.41 4.18 2.14
C ARG A 31 -4.80 4.25 1.56
N VAL A 32 -5.73 3.44 2.06
CA VAL A 32 -7.11 3.37 1.53
C VAL A 32 -7.77 4.75 1.54
N LYS A 33 -7.50 5.57 2.56
CA LYS A 33 -7.96 6.96 2.64
C LYS A 33 -7.30 7.85 1.58
N GLN A 34 -6.02 7.66 1.33
CA GLN A 34 -5.26 8.41 0.32
C GLN A 34 -5.66 8.03 -1.12
N GLU A 35 -6.08 6.78 -1.36
CA GLU A 35 -6.62 6.34 -2.67
C GLU A 35 -7.95 7.00 -3.01
N ALA A 36 -8.78 7.32 -2.01
CA ALA A 36 -10.11 7.89 -2.20
C ALA A 36 -10.07 9.32 -2.77
N GLY A 37 -8.93 10.02 -2.65
CA GLY A 37 -8.78 11.42 -3.06
C GLY A 37 -8.31 11.63 -4.50
N ILE A 38 -7.83 10.59 -5.20
CA ILE A 38 -7.27 10.74 -6.56
C ILE A 38 -8.34 10.39 -7.59
N PRO A 39 -8.77 11.35 -8.44
CA PRO A 39 -9.68 11.06 -9.54
C PRO A 39 -9.06 10.04 -10.49
N LYS A 40 -9.71 8.89 -10.63
CA LYS A 40 -9.27 7.79 -11.49
C LYS A 40 -10.41 7.23 -12.34
N PRO A 41 -10.11 6.65 -13.52
CA PRO A 41 -11.11 6.01 -14.35
C PRO A 41 -11.90 4.94 -13.60
N ALA A 42 -13.22 4.93 -13.79
CA ALA A 42 -14.05 3.86 -13.30
C ALA A 42 -13.85 2.58 -14.12
N ARG A 43 -14.02 1.42 -13.48
CA ARG A 43 -14.02 0.11 -14.16
C ARG A 43 -15.11 0.09 -15.25
N GLY A 44 -14.79 -0.46 -16.42
CA GLY A 44 -15.68 -0.54 -17.58
C GLY A 44 -15.74 0.72 -18.46
N MET A 45 -15.08 1.82 -18.09
CA MET A 45 -14.91 2.98 -18.97
C MET A 45 -14.14 2.58 -20.24
N SER A 46 -14.50 3.13 -21.41
CA SER A 46 -13.75 2.84 -22.65
C SER A 46 -12.44 3.62 -22.70
N MET A 47 -11.45 3.13 -23.45
CA MET A 47 -10.19 3.87 -23.68
C MET A 47 -10.45 5.30 -24.17
N GLN A 48 -11.43 5.48 -25.06
CA GLN A 48 -11.82 6.79 -25.58
C GLN A 48 -12.46 7.68 -24.51
N GLN A 49 -13.30 7.12 -23.64
CA GLN A 49 -13.87 7.86 -22.51
C GLN A 49 -12.77 8.26 -21.52
N VAL A 50 -11.82 7.37 -21.22
CA VAL A 50 -10.68 7.69 -20.36
C VAL A 50 -9.87 8.83 -20.94
N GLU A 51 -9.50 8.76 -22.22
CA GLU A 51 -8.71 9.81 -22.88
C GLU A 51 -9.45 11.16 -22.93
N ARG A 52 -10.77 11.16 -23.13
CA ARG A 52 -11.59 12.39 -23.10
C ARG A 52 -11.68 13.02 -21.70
N THR A 53 -11.81 12.19 -20.66
CA THR A 53 -12.06 12.69 -19.29
C THR A 53 -10.76 12.99 -18.54
N PHE A 54 -9.71 12.20 -18.75
CA PHE A 54 -8.44 12.27 -18.01
C PHE A 54 -7.27 12.76 -18.88
N GLY A 55 -7.49 12.99 -20.17
CA GLY A 55 -6.47 13.38 -21.13
C GLY A 55 -5.66 12.19 -21.67
N ALA A 56 -4.74 12.51 -22.59
CA ALA A 56 -3.82 11.53 -23.15
C ALA A 56 -2.89 10.97 -22.06
N PRO A 57 -2.59 9.65 -22.08
CA PRO A 57 -1.64 9.07 -21.13
C PRO A 57 -0.21 9.57 -21.40
N GLN A 58 0.62 9.59 -20.36
CA GLN A 58 2.05 9.92 -20.49
C GLN A 58 2.79 8.89 -21.37
N SER A 59 2.42 7.61 -21.24
CA SER A 59 2.97 6.54 -22.06
C SER A 59 1.97 5.39 -22.20
N ARG A 60 2.01 4.70 -23.33
CA ARG A 60 1.28 3.47 -23.59
C ARG A 60 2.31 2.34 -23.58
N MET A 61 2.28 1.50 -22.56
CA MET A 61 3.23 0.39 -22.45
C MET A 61 2.88 -0.71 -23.44
N ASP A 62 3.87 -1.54 -23.75
CA ASP A 62 3.64 -2.73 -24.57
C ASP A 62 2.50 -3.58 -24.01
N PRO A 63 1.54 -3.97 -24.86
CA PRO A 63 0.47 -4.85 -24.44
C PRO A 63 1.04 -6.21 -24.02
N ARG A 64 0.36 -6.86 -23.07
CA ARG A 64 0.70 -8.22 -22.61
C ARG A 64 -0.47 -9.16 -22.86
N GLY A 65 -0.18 -10.46 -22.93
CA GLY A 65 -1.18 -11.45 -23.34
C GLY A 65 -1.34 -11.50 -24.86
N GLY A 66 -2.42 -12.12 -25.33
CA GLY A 66 -2.72 -12.28 -26.76
C GLY A 66 -2.05 -13.48 -27.43
N GLN A 67 -1.11 -14.18 -26.79
CA GLN A 67 -0.43 -15.35 -27.39
C GLN A 67 -1.35 -16.56 -27.56
N LYS A 68 -2.44 -16.63 -26.79
CA LYS A 68 -3.47 -17.67 -26.87
C LYS A 68 -4.84 -17.02 -26.80
N ARG A 69 -5.85 -17.65 -27.40
CA ARG A 69 -7.25 -17.18 -27.35
C ARG A 69 -7.75 -16.96 -25.91
N GLN A 70 -7.30 -17.80 -24.98
CA GLN A 70 -7.65 -17.72 -23.56
C GLN A 70 -6.86 -16.66 -22.77
N TRP A 71 -5.85 -16.03 -23.38
CA TRP A 71 -5.01 -15.00 -22.75
C TRP A 71 -5.36 -13.66 -23.39
N PRO A 72 -6.31 -12.90 -22.82
CA PRO A 72 -6.71 -11.64 -23.42
C PRO A 72 -5.52 -10.66 -23.49
N THR A 73 -5.50 -9.84 -24.52
CA THR A 73 -4.53 -8.75 -24.64
C THR A 73 -4.89 -7.64 -23.66
N ILE A 74 -3.95 -7.30 -22.80
CA ILE A 74 -4.04 -6.24 -21.80
C ILE A 74 -3.21 -5.05 -22.23
N ASN A 75 -3.87 -3.92 -22.48
CA ASN A 75 -3.22 -2.64 -22.76
C ASN A 75 -2.99 -1.90 -21.44
N ARG A 76 -1.90 -1.15 -21.34
CA ARG A 76 -1.52 -0.45 -20.11
C ARG A 76 -1.14 0.98 -20.41
N TRP A 77 -1.87 1.92 -19.83
CA TRP A 77 -1.63 3.35 -20.00
C TRP A 77 -1.15 3.95 -18.70
N VAL A 78 -0.04 4.69 -18.78
CA VAL A 78 0.59 5.34 -17.64
C VAL A 78 0.09 6.77 -17.52
N TYR A 79 -0.43 7.10 -16.35
CA TYR A 79 -0.75 8.45 -15.90
C TYR A 79 0.18 8.81 -14.72
N PRO A 80 0.30 10.10 -14.36
CA PRO A 80 1.27 10.52 -13.34
C PRO A 80 1.15 9.80 -12.00
N ALA A 81 -0.07 9.47 -11.58
CA ALA A 81 -0.34 8.86 -10.27
C ALA A 81 -0.76 7.37 -10.35
N TYR A 82 -0.98 6.82 -11.54
CA TYR A 82 -1.52 5.47 -11.69
C TYR A 82 -1.33 4.89 -13.09
N ILE A 83 -1.47 3.56 -13.18
CA ILE A 83 -1.51 2.82 -14.43
C ILE A 83 -2.92 2.26 -14.62
N VAL A 84 -3.51 2.54 -15.78
CA VAL A 84 -4.83 2.03 -16.18
C VAL A 84 -4.63 0.80 -17.05
N TYR A 85 -5.28 -0.30 -16.69
CA TYR A 85 -5.25 -1.57 -17.41
C TYR A 85 -6.55 -1.73 -18.19
N PHE A 86 -6.43 -2.10 -19.46
CA PHE A 86 -7.58 -2.31 -20.34
C PHE A 86 -7.57 -3.69 -20.97
N GLU A 87 -8.75 -4.31 -20.99
CA GLU A 87 -9.05 -5.46 -21.82
C GLU A 87 -10.15 -5.06 -22.81
N ARG A 88 -10.03 -5.45 -24.09
CA ARG A 88 -11.07 -5.17 -25.13
C ARG A 88 -11.54 -3.71 -25.12
N SER A 89 -10.59 -2.79 -24.97
CA SER A 89 -10.81 -1.34 -24.91
C SER A 89 -11.61 -0.85 -23.69
N LYS A 90 -11.72 -1.64 -22.63
CA LYS A 90 -12.46 -1.34 -21.40
C LYS A 90 -11.54 -1.41 -20.18
N VAL A 91 -11.67 -0.46 -19.26
CA VAL A 91 -10.91 -0.46 -18.00
C VAL A 91 -11.26 -1.71 -17.21
N ILE A 92 -10.23 -2.51 -16.89
CA ILE A 92 -10.37 -3.66 -16.01
C ILE A 92 -9.83 -3.37 -14.61
N ASP A 93 -8.81 -2.51 -14.50
CA ASP A 93 -8.18 -2.15 -13.23
C ASP A 93 -7.42 -0.82 -13.32
N VAL A 94 -7.21 -0.17 -12.16
CA VAL A 94 -6.39 1.03 -12.02
C VAL A 94 -5.50 0.89 -10.78
N VAL A 95 -4.18 0.80 -11.01
CA VAL A 95 -3.19 0.60 -9.96
C VAL A 95 -2.48 1.92 -9.70
N LEU A 96 -2.48 2.40 -8.46
CA LEU A 96 -1.75 3.60 -8.07
C LEU A 96 -0.24 3.36 -8.13
N THR A 97 0.51 4.33 -8.68
CA THR A 97 1.97 4.29 -8.67
C THR A 97 2.42 4.72 -7.27
N GLN A 98 3.00 3.79 -6.52
CA GLN A 98 3.53 4.06 -5.17
C GLN A 98 4.75 4.98 -5.29
N ALA A 99 4.65 6.18 -4.71
CA ALA A 99 5.70 7.19 -4.80
C ALA A 99 6.53 7.35 -3.51
N THR A 100 6.21 6.64 -2.42
CA THR A 100 6.97 6.81 -1.17
C THR A 100 8.15 5.85 -1.13
N ALA A 101 9.37 6.41 -1.06
CA ALA A 101 10.63 5.66 -0.92
C ALA A 101 10.71 4.78 0.35
N MET A 102 9.70 4.86 1.24
CA MET A 102 9.62 4.16 2.51
C MET A 102 8.52 3.08 2.54
N GLU A 103 7.81 2.83 1.44
CA GLU A 103 6.85 1.73 1.40
C GLU A 103 7.59 0.38 1.28
N VAL A 104 7.63 -0.37 2.38
CA VAL A 104 8.14 -1.75 2.39
C VAL A 104 7.11 -2.65 1.70
N ALA A 105 7.47 -3.18 0.53
CA ALA A 105 6.68 -4.19 -0.16
C ALA A 105 6.48 -5.42 0.75
N PRO A 106 5.31 -6.11 0.69
CA PRO A 106 5.07 -7.29 1.50
C PRO A 106 6.17 -8.33 1.25
N ALA A 107 6.67 -8.92 2.34
CA ALA A 107 7.68 -9.98 2.26
C ALA A 107 7.18 -11.10 1.32
N PRO A 108 8.06 -11.65 0.46
CA PRO A 108 7.66 -12.72 -0.43
C PRO A 108 7.10 -13.90 0.38
N PRO A 109 6.09 -14.61 -0.15
CA PRO A 109 5.54 -15.77 0.52
C PRO A 109 6.66 -16.79 0.78
N ILE A 110 6.81 -17.21 2.03
CA ILE A 110 7.73 -18.27 2.44
C ILE A 110 7.27 -19.54 1.71
N ARG A 111 8.16 -20.16 0.94
CA ARG A 111 7.90 -21.45 0.28
C ARG A 111 8.11 -22.60 1.26
#